data_AF-A0A7K7T9W7-F1
#
_entry.id   AF-A0A7K7T9W7-F1
#
_cell.length_a   1.000
_cell.length_b   1.000
_cell.length_c   1.000
_cell.angle_alpha   90.00
_cell.angle_beta   90.00
_cell.angle_gamma   90.00
#
_symmetry.space_group_name_H-M   'P 1'
#
loop_
_entity.id
_entity.type
_entity.pdbx_description
1 polymer ?
#
loop_
_entity_poly.entity_id
_entity_poly.type
_entity_poly.pdbx_seq_one_letter_code
_entity_poly.pdbx_strand_id
1 'polypeptide(L)'
;WLVIDRKVYDVSRFSQEHPGGSRVIGHYAGQDATDAFIAFHNDKSLVKKYLRSLLIGELAPDQPSFESNKKKSLLEDFRELRCTIEKMGLLRPNYFFFFLVFLHLLVLDAASWLMVWYFGISLVPFVAGMMFFTIAQIQMGWFQHDLGHCSVFRKPRWNRLLQMVVINVLKGLPASWWNHLHNQHHAKPNCFHKDPDLNMHPLLFSLGKTLSMEVSMGVPGRADFNGRKLSVRVLMQSNYKCLSLSTLPFSAGPTGNHPLLPAVHNLLCSQEEKVVGKH
;
A
#
# COMPACT_ATOMS: atom_id res chain seq x y z
N TRP A 1 4.94 17.69 16.95
CA TRP A 1 6.27 17.67 16.30
C TRP A 1 6.51 16.33 15.63
N LEU A 2 7.50 16.27 14.73
CA LEU A 2 7.96 15.04 14.07
C LEU A 2 9.49 14.97 14.10
N VAL A 3 10.05 13.77 14.13
CA VAL A 3 11.49 13.56 13.95
C VAL A 3 11.74 13.01 12.55
N ILE A 4 12.66 13.62 11.81
CA ILE A 4 13.15 13.13 10.51
C ILE A 4 14.66 13.29 10.51
N ASP A 5 15.41 12.20 10.34
CA ASP A 5 16.87 12.19 10.34
C ASP A 5 17.44 12.84 11.62
N ARG A 6 16.90 12.44 12.78
CA ARG A 6 17.19 12.99 14.13
C ARG A 6 16.88 14.48 14.33
N LYS A 7 16.38 15.18 13.32
CA LYS A 7 15.93 16.58 13.41
C LYS A 7 14.49 16.66 13.82
N VAL A 8 14.18 17.60 14.71
CA VAL A 8 12.85 17.83 15.26
C VAL A 8 12.19 18.99 14.52
N TYR A 9 10.99 18.75 13.99
CA TYR A 9 10.23 19.71 13.21
C TYR A 9 8.88 20.03 13.86
N ASP A 10 8.53 21.32 13.90
CA ASP A 10 7.18 21.75 14.24
C ASP A 10 6.30 21.74 13.00
N VAL A 11 5.43 20.74 12.93
CA VAL A 11 4.47 20.58 11.83
C VAL A 11 3.05 20.96 12.23
N SER A 12 2.84 21.59 13.40
CA SER A 12 1.49 21.83 13.94
C SER A 12 0.61 22.62 12.96
N ARG A 13 1.11 23.75 12.46
CA ARG A 13 0.42 24.56 11.43
C ARG A 13 0.49 23.92 10.05
N PHE A 14 1.67 23.46 9.65
CA PHE A 14 1.91 22.87 8.33
C PHE A 14 1.06 21.62 8.07
N SER A 15 0.63 20.91 9.11
CA SER A 15 -0.19 19.70 8.97
C SER A 15 -1.48 19.93 8.17
N GLN A 16 -2.11 21.10 8.30
CA GLN A 16 -3.35 21.44 7.60
C GLN A 16 -3.12 21.77 6.11
N GLU A 17 -1.92 22.24 5.77
CA GLU A 17 -1.53 22.63 4.41
C GLU A 17 -0.79 21.51 3.66
N HIS A 18 -0.46 20.42 4.36
CA HIS A 18 0.31 19.34 3.78
C HIS A 18 -0.45 18.67 2.62
N PRO A 19 0.18 18.53 1.42
CA PRO A 19 -0.49 17.95 0.26
C PRO A 19 -0.99 16.51 0.45
N GLY A 20 -0.36 15.74 1.35
CA GLY A 20 -0.81 14.39 1.71
C GLY A 20 -1.95 14.37 2.74
N GLY A 21 -2.41 15.53 3.20
CA GLY A 21 -3.41 15.70 4.24
C GLY A 21 -2.84 15.66 5.66
N SER A 22 -3.62 16.19 6.60
CA SER A 22 -3.26 16.30 8.02
C SER A 22 -3.25 14.97 8.75
N ARG A 23 -4.12 14.03 8.35
CA ARG A 23 -4.29 12.73 8.99
C ARG A 23 -3.03 11.86 8.93
N VAL A 24 -2.37 11.84 7.77
CA VAL A 24 -1.09 11.12 7.56
C VAL A 24 0.00 11.66 8.49
N ILE A 25 0.11 12.99 8.63
CA ILE A 25 1.05 13.61 9.58
C ILE A 25 0.69 13.25 11.03
N GLY A 26 -0.60 13.29 11.36
CA GLY A 26 -1.11 12.95 12.69
C GLY A 26 -0.76 11.52 13.12
N HIS A 27 -0.68 10.57 12.19
CA HIS A 27 -0.29 9.18 12.50
C HIS A 27 1.11 9.06 13.11
N TYR A 28 1.99 10.01 12.78
CA TYR A 28 3.39 10.05 13.19
C TYR A 28 3.69 11.10 14.26
N ALA A 29 2.69 11.83 14.76
CA ALA A 29 2.91 12.89 15.74
C ALA A 29 3.72 12.40 16.96
N GLY A 30 4.83 13.07 17.24
CA GLY A 30 5.74 12.74 18.33
C GLY A 30 6.72 11.58 18.05
N GLN A 31 6.71 11.04 16.84
CA GLN A 31 7.50 9.86 16.46
C GLN A 31 8.64 10.21 15.48
N ASP A 32 9.58 9.27 15.32
CA ASP A 32 10.49 9.26 14.19
C ASP A 32 9.78 8.74 12.94
N ALA A 33 9.63 9.63 11.96
CA ALA A 33 8.97 9.40 10.69
C ALA A 33 9.96 9.32 9.52
N THR A 34 11.26 9.11 9.78
CA THR A 34 12.32 9.15 8.75
C THR A 34 12.04 8.21 7.59
N ASP A 35 11.72 6.94 7.87
CA ASP A 35 11.52 5.93 6.83
C ASP A 35 10.24 6.22 6.01
N ALA A 36 9.14 6.61 6.67
CA ALA A 36 7.91 7.03 6.01
C ALA A 36 8.14 8.27 5.15
N PHE A 37 8.87 9.26 5.68
CA PHE A 37 9.21 10.47 4.95
C PHE A 37 10.00 10.15 3.67
N ILE A 38 10.99 9.25 3.74
CA ILE A 38 11.77 8.81 2.57
C ILE A 38 10.89 8.07 1.56
N ALA A 39 9.94 7.27 2.03
CA ALA A 39 9.05 6.48 1.16
C ALA A 39 8.06 7.36 0.36
N PHE A 40 7.46 8.38 1.00
CA PHE A 40 6.44 9.22 0.35
C PHE A 40 7.02 10.39 -0.47
N HIS A 41 8.23 10.84 -0.18
CA HIS A 41 8.78 12.07 -0.77
C HIS A 41 9.89 11.80 -1.80
N ASN A 42 9.48 11.61 -3.05
CA ASN A 42 10.40 11.40 -4.18
C ASN A 42 11.27 12.64 -4.50
N ASP A 43 10.72 13.85 -4.38
CA ASP A 43 11.46 15.09 -4.65
C ASP A 43 12.07 15.68 -3.38
N LYS A 44 13.23 15.14 -3.00
CA LYS A 44 13.97 15.59 -1.81
C LYS A 44 14.36 17.07 -1.88
N SER A 45 14.54 17.63 -3.08
CA SER A 45 14.95 19.03 -3.26
C SER A 45 13.84 20.01 -2.92
N LEU A 46 12.62 19.69 -3.35
CA LEU A 46 11.42 20.47 -3.04
C LEU A 46 11.13 20.42 -1.54
N VAL A 47 11.10 19.22 -0.97
CA VAL A 47 10.69 19.05 0.44
C VAL A 47 11.71 19.66 1.40
N LYS A 48 13.00 19.63 1.06
CA LYS A 48 14.04 20.32 1.86
C LYS A 48 13.79 21.83 1.98
N LYS A 49 13.12 22.46 1.02
CA LYS A 49 12.77 23.89 1.11
C LYS A 49 11.73 24.13 2.22
N TYR A 50 10.69 23.29 2.29
CA TYR A 50 9.66 23.37 3.32
C TYR A 50 10.20 22.99 4.71
N LEU A 51 11.04 21.96 4.80
CA LEU A 51 11.57 21.51 6.10
C LEU A 51 12.43 22.57 6.81
N ARG A 52 13.14 23.43 6.07
CA ARG A 52 14.02 24.44 6.66
C ARG A 52 13.29 25.40 7.60
N SER A 53 12.08 25.82 7.25
CA SER A 53 11.28 26.74 8.08
C SER A 53 10.59 26.07 9.26
N LEU A 54 10.53 24.74 9.27
CA LEU A 54 9.84 23.95 10.31
C LEU A 54 10.82 23.40 11.36
N LEU A 55 12.13 23.50 11.13
CA LEU A 55 13.15 22.94 11.99
C LEU A 55 13.23 23.69 13.32
N ILE A 56 13.08 22.97 14.43
CA ILE A 56 13.23 23.49 15.80
C ILE A 56 14.63 23.19 16.32
N GLY A 57 15.14 21.98 16.08
CA GLY A 57 16.40 21.51 16.63
C GLY A 57 16.70 20.05 16.29
N GLU A 58 17.57 19.42 17.07
CA GLU A 58 18.00 18.02 16.90
C GLU A 58 17.82 17.24 18.20
N LEU A 59 17.53 15.94 18.09
CA LEU A 59 17.45 15.05 19.24
C LEU A 59 18.80 14.96 19.96
N ALA A 60 18.77 14.95 21.29
CA ALA A 60 19.96 14.75 22.11
C ALA A 60 20.67 13.43 21.74
N PRO A 61 22.01 13.35 21.78
CA PRO A 61 22.77 12.21 21.26
C PRO A 61 22.41 10.86 21.90
N ASP A 62 22.01 10.88 23.17
CA ASP A 62 21.58 9.74 23.97
C ASP A 62 20.14 9.28 23.68
N GLN A 63 19.33 10.12 23.05
CA GLN A 63 17.94 9.79 22.73
C GLN A 63 17.86 8.89 21.49
N PRO A 64 17.14 7.75 21.57
CA PRO A 64 16.92 6.87 20.43
C PRO A 64 16.01 7.54 19.40
N SER A 65 16.36 7.42 18.12
CA SER A 65 15.57 7.93 16.99
C SER A 65 14.70 6.84 16.37
N PHE A 66 14.09 6.00 17.22
CA PHE A 66 13.19 4.93 16.79
C PHE A 66 12.18 4.62 17.90
N GLU A 67 10.99 4.16 17.51
CA GLU A 67 9.95 3.74 18.44
C GLU A 67 10.47 2.59 19.32
N SER A 68 10.28 2.68 20.64
CA SER A 68 10.74 1.66 21.60
C SER A 68 10.26 0.24 21.29
N ASN A 69 9.09 0.11 20.64
CA ASN A 69 8.47 -1.15 20.27
C ASN A 69 8.96 -1.75 18.95
N LYS A 70 9.71 -1.00 18.11
CA LYS A 70 10.23 -1.51 16.84
C LYS A 70 11.55 -2.24 17.05
N LYS A 71 11.68 -3.45 16.52
CA LYS A 71 12.96 -4.19 16.54
C LYS A 71 13.97 -3.47 15.64
N LYS A 72 15.00 -2.89 16.23
CA LYS A 72 16.07 -2.17 15.54
C LYS A 72 16.69 -2.99 14.39
N SER A 73 16.93 -4.29 14.60
CA SER A 73 17.49 -5.18 13.58
C SER A 73 16.64 -5.23 12.30
N LEU A 74 15.30 -5.32 12.42
CA LEU A 74 14.42 -5.35 11.26
C LEU A 74 14.51 -4.04 10.46
N LEU A 75 14.56 -2.89 11.14
CA LEU A 75 14.70 -1.60 10.47
C LEU A 75 16.01 -1.50 9.70
N GLU A 76 17.11 -2.00 10.28
CA GLU A 76 18.42 -2.04 9.63
C GLU A 76 18.39 -2.97 8.40
N ASP A 77 17.84 -4.17 8.53
CA ASP A 77 17.67 -5.12 7.42
C ASP A 77 16.86 -4.50 6.26
N PHE A 78 15.78 -3.79 6.56
CA PHE A 78 14.96 -3.11 5.55
C PHE A 78 15.73 -1.98 4.84
N ARG A 79 16.51 -1.19 5.59
CA ARG A 79 17.33 -0.11 5.02
C ARG A 79 18.44 -0.66 4.12
N GLU A 80 19.07 -1.76 4.53
CA GLU A 80 20.08 -2.45 3.72
C GLU A 80 19.47 -3.01 2.43
N LEU A 81 18.31 -3.68 2.54
CA LEU A 81 17.58 -4.18 1.38
C LEU A 81 17.24 -3.06 0.39
N ARG A 82 16.71 -1.94 0.89
CA ARG A 82 16.39 -0.78 0.04
C ARG A 82 17.63 -0.24 -0.67
N CYS A 83 18.75 -0.08 0.06
CA CYS A 83 20.02 0.36 -0.51
C CYS A 83 20.49 -0.58 -1.62
N THR A 84 20.34 -1.89 -1.42
CA THR A 84 20.69 -2.91 -2.41
C THR A 84 19.83 -2.83 -3.66
N ILE A 85 18.50 -2.72 -3.51
CA ILE A 85 17.54 -2.58 -4.61
C ILE A 85 17.81 -1.29 -5.41
N GLU A 86 18.09 -0.18 -4.73
CA GLU A 86 18.42 1.10 -5.37
C GLU A 86 19.74 1.01 -6.17
N LYS A 87 20.78 0.39 -5.59
CA LYS A 87 22.07 0.15 -6.27
C LYS A 87 21.92 -0.75 -7.50
N MET A 88 21.09 -1.79 -7.41
CA MET A 88 20.79 -2.68 -8.54
C MET A 88 19.94 -2.01 -9.62
N GLY A 89 19.38 -0.82 -9.36
CA GLY A 89 18.55 -0.09 -10.33
C GLY A 89 17.19 -0.73 -10.59
N LEU A 90 16.72 -1.62 -9.70
CA LEU A 90 15.45 -2.34 -9.85
C LEU A 90 14.21 -1.43 -9.75
N LEU A 91 14.39 -0.20 -9.26
CA LEU A 91 13.32 0.82 -9.20
C LEU A 91 13.17 1.63 -10.50
N ARG A 92 13.95 1.32 -11.55
CA ARG A 92 13.81 2.02 -12.84
C ARG A 92 12.63 1.44 -13.62
N PRO A 93 11.67 2.29 -14.06
CA PRO A 93 10.52 1.80 -14.80
C PRO A 93 10.90 1.29 -16.18
N ASN A 94 10.29 0.16 -16.59
CA ASN A 94 10.34 -0.33 -17.95
C ASN A 94 9.07 0.06 -18.71
N TYR A 95 9.17 1.09 -19.56
CA TYR A 95 7.99 1.62 -20.27
C TYR A 95 7.39 0.63 -21.25
N PHE A 96 8.22 -0.20 -21.90
CA PHE A 96 7.73 -1.18 -22.86
C PHE A 96 6.90 -2.26 -22.16
N PHE A 97 7.37 -2.74 -21.00
CA PHE A 97 6.61 -3.67 -20.17
C PHE A 97 5.24 -3.10 -19.78
N PHE A 98 5.20 -1.89 -19.21
CA PHE A 98 3.92 -1.29 -18.80
C PHE A 98 3.01 -0.93 -19.97
N PHE A 99 3.57 -0.58 -21.13
CA PHE A 99 2.80 -0.39 -22.35
C PHE A 99 2.13 -1.69 -22.81
N LEU A 100 2.86 -2.81 -22.82
CA LEU A 100 2.30 -4.12 -23.16
C LEU A 100 1.25 -4.58 -22.16
N VAL A 101 1.46 -4.35 -20.85
CA VAL A 101 0.46 -4.60 -19.82
C VAL A 101 -0.81 -3.79 -20.11
N PHE A 102 -0.68 -2.48 -20.35
CA PHE A 102 -1.85 -1.64 -20.63
C PHE A 102 -2.58 -2.05 -21.92
N LEU A 103 -1.85 -2.39 -22.98
CA LEU A 103 -2.43 -2.89 -24.22
C LEU A 103 -3.16 -4.22 -24.00
N HIS A 104 -2.58 -5.15 -23.24
CA HIS A 104 -3.21 -6.42 -22.87
C HIS A 104 -4.56 -6.21 -22.15
N LEU A 105 -4.61 -5.25 -21.22
CA LEU A 105 -5.83 -4.92 -20.50
C LEU A 105 -6.93 -4.38 -21.43
N LEU A 106 -6.57 -3.49 -22.35
CA LEU A 106 -7.52 -2.95 -23.34
C LEU A 106 -8.03 -4.04 -24.30
N VAL A 107 -7.16 -4.95 -24.71
CA VAL A 107 -7.53 -6.08 -25.58
C VAL A 107 -8.48 -7.05 -24.86
N LEU A 108 -8.20 -7.41 -23.60
CA LEU A 108 -9.08 -8.28 -22.83
C LEU A 108 -10.45 -7.64 -22.58
N ASP A 109 -10.48 -6.35 -22.26
CA ASP A 109 -11.72 -5.62 -22.04
C ASP A 109 -12.55 -5.56 -23.34
N ALA A 110 -11.94 -5.16 -24.46
CA ALA A 110 -12.60 -5.16 -25.77
C ALA A 110 -13.07 -6.56 -26.20
N ALA A 111 -12.28 -7.61 -25.93
CA ALA A 111 -12.65 -8.99 -26.23
C ALA A 111 -13.87 -9.45 -25.42
N SER A 112 -14.03 -8.99 -24.18
CA SER A 112 -15.24 -9.25 -23.39
C SER A 112 -16.49 -8.68 -24.06
N TRP A 113 -16.46 -7.40 -24.45
CA TRP A 113 -17.59 -6.76 -25.11
C TRP A 113 -17.88 -7.38 -26.48
N LEU A 114 -16.84 -7.69 -27.26
CA LEU A 114 -16.97 -8.33 -28.57
C LEU A 114 -17.59 -9.73 -28.46
N MET A 115 -17.25 -10.49 -27.42
CA MET A 115 -17.82 -11.82 -27.16
C MET A 115 -19.34 -11.76 -27.04
N VAL A 116 -19.85 -10.85 -26.21
CA VAL A 116 -21.30 -10.68 -25.98
C VAL A 116 -21.99 -10.10 -27.23
N TRP A 117 -21.34 -9.15 -27.91
CA TRP A 117 -21.89 -8.53 -29.11
C TRP A 117 -22.03 -9.50 -30.27
N TYR A 118 -21.02 -10.34 -30.53
CA TYR A 118 -21.01 -11.24 -31.70
C TYR A 118 -21.76 -12.55 -31.45
N PHE A 119 -21.60 -13.17 -30.29
CA PHE A 119 -22.21 -14.49 -29.98
C PHE A 119 -23.54 -14.36 -29.22
N GLY A 120 -23.97 -13.14 -28.88
CA GLY A 120 -25.21 -12.85 -28.18
C GLY A 120 -25.16 -13.14 -26.68
N ILE A 121 -26.33 -13.02 -26.03
CA ILE A 121 -26.49 -13.07 -24.57
C ILE A 121 -26.87 -14.49 -24.09
N SER A 122 -26.52 -15.52 -24.86
CA SER A 122 -26.68 -16.89 -24.37
C SER A 122 -25.74 -17.14 -23.18
N LEU A 123 -26.07 -18.13 -22.33
CA LEU A 123 -25.38 -18.34 -21.05
C LEU A 123 -23.85 -18.46 -21.21
N VAL A 124 -23.39 -19.17 -22.25
CA VAL A 124 -21.97 -19.48 -22.45
C VAL A 124 -21.16 -18.22 -22.84
N PRO A 125 -21.47 -17.48 -23.93
CA PRO A 125 -20.80 -16.22 -24.26
C PRO A 125 -20.93 -15.16 -23.17
N PHE A 126 -22.07 -15.09 -22.47
CA PHE A 126 -22.25 -14.16 -21.37
C PHE A 126 -21.30 -14.44 -20.22
N VAL A 127 -21.23 -15.69 -19.75
CA VAL A 127 -20.31 -16.10 -18.67
C VAL A 127 -18.85 -15.94 -19.11
N ALA A 128 -18.50 -16.33 -20.34
CA ALA A 128 -17.16 -16.14 -20.88
C ALA A 128 -16.75 -14.66 -20.95
N GLY A 129 -17.64 -13.80 -21.46
CA GLY A 129 -17.45 -12.34 -21.48
C GLY A 129 -17.28 -11.76 -20.08
N MET A 130 -18.12 -12.17 -19.14
CA MET A 130 -18.02 -11.75 -17.73
C MET A 130 -16.68 -12.15 -17.11
N MET A 131 -16.17 -13.35 -17.39
CA MET A 131 -14.86 -13.80 -16.93
C MET A 131 -13.72 -12.93 -17.48
N PHE A 132 -13.71 -12.66 -18.79
CA PHE A 132 -12.71 -11.77 -19.39
C PHE A 132 -12.77 -10.35 -18.83
N PHE A 133 -13.97 -9.79 -18.71
CA PHE A 133 -14.17 -8.47 -18.10
C PHE A 133 -13.64 -8.43 -16.66
N THR A 134 -14.00 -9.44 -15.87
CA THR A 134 -13.59 -9.50 -14.45
C THR A 134 -12.07 -9.58 -14.32
N ILE A 135 -11.41 -10.43 -15.11
CA ILE A 135 -9.95 -10.55 -15.12
C ILE A 135 -9.32 -9.22 -15.53
N ALA A 136 -9.80 -8.61 -16.63
CA ALA A 136 -9.31 -7.31 -17.10
C ALA A 136 -9.46 -6.22 -16.02
N GLN A 137 -10.62 -6.14 -15.36
CA GLN A 137 -10.92 -5.12 -14.36
C GLN A 137 -10.13 -5.28 -13.06
N ILE A 138 -9.85 -6.52 -12.64
CA ILE A 138 -8.95 -6.82 -11.50
C ILE A 138 -7.53 -6.37 -11.84
N GLN A 139 -7.01 -6.79 -12.99
CA GLN A 139 -5.65 -6.44 -13.40
C GLN A 139 -5.49 -4.93 -13.66
N MET A 140 -6.51 -4.27 -14.21
CA MET A 140 -6.57 -2.81 -14.35
C MET A 140 -6.52 -2.10 -12.99
N GLY A 141 -7.09 -2.71 -11.94
CA GLY A 141 -6.95 -2.22 -10.56
C GLY A 141 -5.50 -2.21 -10.07
N TRP A 142 -4.73 -3.25 -10.38
CA TRP A 142 -3.29 -3.29 -10.05
C TRP A 142 -2.49 -2.29 -10.88
N PHE A 143 -2.79 -2.17 -12.18
CA PHE A 143 -2.14 -1.17 -13.02
C PHE A 143 -2.41 0.27 -12.53
N GLN A 144 -3.64 0.58 -12.12
CA GLN A 144 -3.96 1.91 -11.55
C GLN A 144 -3.28 2.13 -10.19
N HIS A 145 -3.13 1.07 -9.38
CA HIS A 145 -2.38 1.12 -8.14
C HIS A 145 -0.91 1.51 -8.37
N ASP A 146 -0.25 0.89 -9.36
CA ASP A 146 1.14 1.18 -9.71
C ASP A 146 1.31 2.61 -10.26
N LEU A 147 0.30 3.11 -10.99
CA LEU A 147 0.24 4.52 -11.39
C LEU A 147 0.10 5.44 -10.17
N GLY A 148 -0.72 5.09 -9.19
CA GLY A 148 -0.85 5.83 -7.93
C GLY A 148 0.46 5.95 -7.16
N HIS A 149 1.25 4.88 -7.14
CA HIS A 149 2.60 4.85 -6.55
C HIS A 149 3.68 5.54 -7.39
N CYS A 150 3.31 6.07 -8.56
CA CYS A 150 4.23 6.69 -9.50
C CYS A 150 5.32 5.75 -10.05
N SER A 151 5.03 4.44 -10.16
CA SER A 151 5.98 3.41 -10.56
C SER A 151 6.09 3.20 -12.07
N VAL A 152 5.15 3.70 -12.87
CA VAL A 152 5.09 3.46 -14.33
C VAL A 152 5.94 4.45 -15.12
N PHE A 153 5.87 5.74 -14.78
CA PHE A 153 6.65 6.81 -15.40
C PHE A 153 7.64 7.44 -14.43
N ARG A 154 8.79 7.89 -14.93
CA ARG A 154 9.77 8.61 -14.09
C ARG A 154 9.25 9.97 -13.59
N LYS A 155 8.38 10.64 -14.35
CA LYS A 155 7.80 11.94 -13.96
C LYS A 155 6.41 11.71 -13.32
N PRO A 156 6.20 12.09 -12.05
CA PRO A 156 4.92 11.89 -11.35
C PRO A 156 3.69 12.47 -12.06
N ARG A 157 3.87 13.56 -12.82
CA ARG A 157 2.79 14.19 -13.60
C ARG A 157 2.09 13.23 -14.57
N TRP A 158 2.85 12.35 -15.22
CA TRP A 158 2.32 11.43 -16.22
C TRP A 158 1.61 10.25 -15.57
N ASN A 159 2.15 9.77 -14.45
CA ASN A 159 1.47 8.76 -13.63
C ASN A 159 0.11 9.27 -13.15
N ARG A 160 0.05 10.48 -12.58
CA ARG A 160 -1.22 11.07 -12.11
C ARG A 160 -2.23 11.27 -13.22
N LEU A 161 -1.79 11.74 -14.40
CA LEU A 161 -2.68 11.91 -15.54
C LEU A 161 -3.28 10.58 -15.99
N LEU A 162 -2.44 9.56 -16.19
CA LEU A 162 -2.92 8.25 -16.64
C LEU A 162 -3.72 7.55 -15.54
N GLN A 163 -3.36 7.70 -14.26
CA GLN A 163 -4.14 7.20 -13.14
C GLN A 163 -5.56 7.76 -13.19
N MET A 164 -5.72 9.08 -13.34
CA MET A 164 -7.03 9.71 -13.45
C MET A 164 -7.84 9.16 -14.62
N VAL A 165 -7.22 8.95 -15.78
CA VAL A 165 -7.92 8.32 -16.93
C VAL A 165 -8.38 6.91 -16.57
N VAL A 166 -7.49 6.07 -16.04
CA VAL A 166 -7.80 4.67 -15.72
C VAL A 166 -8.88 4.56 -14.64
N ILE A 167 -8.71 5.22 -13.50
CA ILE A 167 -9.64 5.05 -12.37
C ILE A 167 -10.94 5.84 -12.56
N ASN A 168 -10.89 7.09 -13.05
CA ASN A 168 -12.10 7.90 -13.19
C ASN A 168 -12.93 7.46 -14.39
N VAL A 169 -12.30 7.22 -15.54
CA VAL A 169 -13.03 6.95 -16.80
C VAL A 169 -13.27 5.45 -16.97
N LEU A 170 -12.23 4.62 -16.88
CA LEU A 170 -12.38 3.18 -17.15
C LEU A 170 -13.00 2.40 -15.99
N LYS A 171 -12.80 2.85 -14.75
CA LYS A 171 -13.36 2.18 -13.55
C LYS A 171 -14.52 2.93 -12.90
N GLY A 172 -14.72 4.22 -13.19
CA GLY A 172 -15.80 5.02 -12.62
C GLY A 172 -15.60 5.42 -11.16
N LEU A 173 -14.37 5.46 -10.64
CA LEU A 173 -14.06 5.82 -9.26
C LEU A 173 -13.14 7.05 -9.18
N PRO A 174 -13.28 7.95 -8.19
CA PRO A 174 -12.44 9.14 -8.09
C PRO A 174 -11.00 8.80 -7.66
N ALA A 175 -10.02 9.23 -8.45
CA ALA A 175 -8.59 9.09 -8.14
C ALA A 175 -8.22 9.75 -6.82
N SER A 176 -8.85 10.89 -6.49
CA SER A 176 -8.61 11.61 -5.23
C SER A 176 -9.04 10.79 -4.02
N TRP A 177 -10.19 10.13 -4.08
CA TRP A 177 -10.68 9.24 -3.02
C TRP A 177 -9.72 8.07 -2.81
N TRP A 178 -9.34 7.39 -3.89
CA TRP A 178 -8.42 6.26 -3.81
C TRP A 178 -7.06 6.71 -3.25
N ASN A 179 -6.46 7.77 -3.80
CA ASN A 179 -5.18 8.29 -3.31
C ASN A 179 -5.26 8.72 -1.84
N HIS A 180 -6.37 9.33 -1.40
CA HIS A 180 -6.54 9.75 -0.01
C HIS A 180 -6.56 8.56 0.96
N LEU A 181 -7.34 7.52 0.68
CA LEU A 181 -7.42 6.33 1.53
C LEU A 181 -6.14 5.49 1.45
N HIS A 182 -5.68 5.24 0.23
CA HIS A 182 -4.53 4.39 -0.03
C HIS A 182 -3.23 4.95 0.56
N ASN A 183 -3.03 6.28 0.50
CA ASN A 183 -1.88 6.90 1.16
C ASN A 183 -1.94 6.79 2.69
N GLN A 184 -3.13 6.81 3.30
CA GLN A 184 -3.28 6.58 4.74
C GLN A 184 -3.02 5.12 5.10
N HIS A 185 -3.55 4.19 4.30
CA HIS A 185 -3.25 2.77 4.44
C HIS A 185 -1.75 2.54 4.39
N HIS A 186 -1.02 3.08 3.41
CA HIS A 186 0.45 2.94 3.36
C HIS A 186 1.21 3.77 4.39
N ALA A 187 0.59 4.81 4.94
CA ALA A 187 1.22 5.57 6.02
C ALA A 187 1.30 4.74 7.28
N LYS A 188 0.22 4.01 7.64
CA LYS A 188 0.26 3.03 8.73
C LYS A 188 -0.63 1.78 8.47
N PRO A 189 -0.16 0.81 7.66
CA PRO A 189 -0.95 -0.39 7.35
C PRO A 189 -1.29 -1.30 8.54
N ASN A 190 -2.52 -1.78 8.62
CA ASN A 190 -2.99 -2.68 9.67
C ASN A 190 -2.95 -2.10 11.10
N CYS A 191 -2.77 -0.78 11.26
CA CYS A 191 -2.87 -0.11 12.55
C CYS A 191 -4.31 0.33 12.82
N PHE A 192 -4.96 -0.21 13.85
CA PHE A 192 -6.33 0.17 14.20
C PHE A 192 -6.47 1.68 14.44
N HIS A 193 -7.59 2.27 14.01
CA HIS A 193 -7.88 3.71 13.94
C HIS A 193 -7.00 4.55 13.00
N LYS A 194 -5.86 4.05 12.55
CA LYS A 194 -4.95 4.76 11.63
C LYS A 194 -5.15 4.31 10.20
N ASP A 195 -5.25 3.00 9.97
CA ASP A 195 -5.54 2.39 8.69
C ASP A 195 -7.04 2.50 8.35
N PRO A 196 -7.44 3.22 7.28
CA PRO A 196 -8.83 3.29 6.86
C PRO A 196 -9.40 1.93 6.42
N ASP A 197 -8.58 0.99 5.97
CA ASP A 197 -9.04 -0.31 5.46
C ASP A 197 -9.63 -1.19 6.57
N LEU A 198 -9.28 -0.88 7.82
CA LEU A 198 -9.82 -1.55 9.01
C LEU A 198 -11.11 -0.90 9.54
N ASN A 199 -11.51 0.27 9.03
CA ASN A 199 -12.67 1.03 9.53
C ASN A 199 -14.02 0.53 8.97
N MET A 200 -14.14 -0.76 8.66
CA MET A 200 -15.39 -1.36 8.16
C MET A 200 -16.20 -2.08 9.25
N HIS A 201 -15.86 -1.86 10.53
CA HIS A 201 -16.61 -2.36 11.67
C HIS A 201 -17.98 -1.67 11.79
N PRO A 202 -19.08 -2.39 12.09
CA PRO A 202 -19.18 -3.83 12.37
C PRO A 202 -19.49 -4.71 11.15
N LEU A 203 -19.65 -4.13 9.95
CA LEU A 203 -20.33 -4.80 8.82
C LEU A 203 -19.46 -5.82 8.06
N LEU A 204 -18.15 -5.57 7.90
CA LEU A 204 -17.29 -6.42 7.06
C LEU A 204 -16.13 -7.07 7.82
N PHE A 205 -15.51 -6.35 8.78
CA PHE A 205 -14.43 -6.88 9.61
C PHE A 205 -14.76 -6.69 11.09
N SER A 206 -15.03 -7.81 11.77
CA SER A 206 -14.91 -7.89 13.22
C SER A 206 -13.50 -8.37 13.50
N LEU A 207 -12.58 -7.44 13.78
CA LEU A 207 -11.23 -7.79 14.21
C LEU A 207 -11.36 -8.58 15.52
N GLY A 208 -10.67 -9.72 15.60
CA GLY A 208 -10.80 -10.70 16.69
C GLY A 208 -10.55 -10.16 18.11
N LYS A 209 -10.64 -11.06 19.09
CA LYS A 209 -10.65 -10.88 20.58
C LYS A 209 -10.28 -9.52 21.21
N THR A 210 -9.25 -8.81 20.76
CA THR A 210 -8.87 -7.47 21.25
C THR A 210 -9.97 -6.44 21.03
N LEU A 211 -10.66 -6.43 19.88
CA LEU A 211 -11.74 -5.46 19.64
C LEU A 211 -13.00 -5.78 20.47
N SER A 212 -13.29 -7.08 20.66
CA SER A 212 -14.40 -7.50 21.53
C SER A 212 -14.19 -7.12 23.00
N MET A 213 -12.94 -7.01 23.47
CA MET A 213 -12.66 -6.54 24.84
C MET A 213 -12.88 -5.04 25.00
N GLU A 214 -12.42 -4.20 24.08
CA GLU A 214 -12.67 -2.75 24.14
C GLU A 214 -14.16 -2.41 24.04
N VAL A 215 -14.90 -3.09 23.15
CA VAL A 215 -16.35 -2.93 23.04
C VAL A 215 -17.08 -3.46 24.28
N SER A 216 -16.60 -4.55 24.89
CA SER A 216 -17.15 -5.09 26.14
C SER A 216 -16.87 -4.18 27.35
N MET A 217 -15.70 -3.56 27.42
CA MET A 217 -15.32 -2.63 28.49
C MET A 217 -16.07 -1.28 28.42
N GLY A 218 -16.62 -0.93 27.25
CA GLY A 218 -17.43 0.28 27.05
C GLY A 218 -18.93 0.12 27.38
N VAL A 219 -19.40 -1.07 27.72
CA VAL A 219 -20.82 -1.34 28.04
C VAL A 219 -20.95 -1.67 29.53
N PRO A 220 -21.48 -0.75 30.37
CA PRO A 220 -21.75 -1.06 31.76
C PRO A 220 -22.92 -2.03 31.83
N GLY A 221 -22.61 -3.29 32.14
CA GLY A 221 -23.57 -4.35 32.40
C GLY A 221 -23.82 -5.26 31.21
N ARG A 222 -23.55 -6.56 31.43
CA ARG A 222 -24.08 -7.73 30.69
C ARG A 222 -23.19 -8.27 29.54
N ALA A 223 -22.36 -9.26 29.84
CA ALA A 223 -22.66 -10.68 29.54
C ALA A 223 -21.37 -11.53 29.58
N ASP A 224 -21.30 -12.38 30.59
CA ASP A 224 -20.46 -13.57 30.62
C ASP A 224 -20.88 -14.51 29.47
N PHE A 225 -20.02 -14.64 28.44
CA PHE A 225 -20.22 -15.64 27.38
C PHE A 225 -19.28 -16.83 27.62
N ASN A 226 -19.87 -17.79 28.32
CA ASN A 226 -19.33 -19.10 28.61
C ASN A 226 -18.87 -19.85 27.34
N GLY A 227 -17.56 -20.06 27.21
CA GLY A 227 -17.00 -21.35 26.78
C GLY A 227 -17.11 -21.84 25.33
N ARG A 228 -17.56 -21.07 24.33
CA ARG A 228 -17.54 -21.55 22.92
C ARG A 228 -16.43 -20.91 22.08
N LYS A 229 -15.35 -21.67 21.87
CA LYS A 229 -14.29 -21.39 20.88
C LYS A 229 -14.89 -21.32 19.46
N LEU A 230 -15.23 -20.12 18.99
CA LEU A 230 -15.35 -19.87 17.56
C LEU A 230 -13.95 -19.50 17.04
N SER A 231 -13.23 -20.50 16.51
CA SER A 231 -11.98 -20.26 15.78
C SER A 231 -12.33 -19.76 14.38
N VAL A 232 -12.66 -18.47 14.27
CA VAL A 232 -12.71 -17.81 12.97
C VAL A 232 -11.27 -17.51 12.57
N ARG A 233 -10.72 -18.39 11.72
CA ARG A 233 -9.45 -18.14 11.05
C ARG A 233 -9.73 -17.02 10.04
N VAL A 234 -9.45 -15.78 10.44
CA VAL A 234 -9.44 -14.65 9.53
C VAL A 234 -8.36 -14.96 8.50
N LEU A 235 -8.78 -15.28 7.27
CA LEU A 235 -7.92 -15.24 6.11
C LEU A 235 -7.57 -13.77 5.93
N MET A 236 -6.45 -13.34 6.53
CA MET A 236 -5.88 -12.04 6.22
C MET A 236 -5.68 -11.98 4.71
N GLN A 237 -6.24 -10.94 4.09
CA GLN A 237 -6.04 -10.59 2.69
C GLN A 237 -4.58 -10.19 2.37
N SER A 238 -3.60 -10.47 3.23
CA SER A 238 -2.18 -10.39 2.89
C SER A 238 -1.69 -11.55 2.00
N ASN A 239 -2.56 -12.54 1.74
CA ASN A 239 -2.23 -13.75 0.95
C ASN A 239 -2.97 -13.88 -0.40
N TYR A 240 -3.28 -12.78 -1.08
CA TYR A 240 -3.50 -12.89 -2.53
C TYR A 240 -2.15 -13.02 -3.22
N LYS A 241 -1.69 -14.28 -3.31
CA LYS A 241 -0.60 -14.73 -4.17
C LYS A 241 -0.63 -13.96 -5.49
N CYS A 242 0.48 -13.28 -5.75
CA CYS A 242 0.90 -12.84 -7.08
C CYS A 242 0.75 -14.03 -8.05
N LEU A 243 -0.32 -14.05 -8.83
CA LEU A 243 -0.61 -15.05 -9.84
C LEU A 243 -0.79 -14.30 -11.16
N SER A 244 0.32 -13.88 -11.76
CA SER A 244 0.47 -13.73 -13.22
C SER A 244 1.94 -13.42 -13.58
N LEU A 245 2.65 -14.46 -14.01
CA LEU A 245 3.79 -14.52 -14.95
C LEU A 245 4.74 -15.66 -14.56
N SER A 246 4.21 -16.88 -14.54
CA SER A 246 5.02 -18.12 -14.55
C SER A 246 4.55 -19.04 -15.67
N THR A 247 4.57 -18.54 -16.90
CA THR A 247 4.48 -19.34 -18.13
C THR A 247 5.38 -18.74 -19.20
N LEU A 248 6.67 -18.70 -18.92
CA LEU A 248 7.71 -18.70 -19.96
C LEU A 248 8.75 -19.75 -19.54
N PRO A 249 9.08 -20.74 -20.39
CA PRO A 249 10.10 -21.72 -20.06
C PRO A 249 11.46 -21.03 -20.22
N PHE A 250 12.14 -20.75 -19.11
CA PHE A 250 13.53 -20.31 -19.17
C PHE A 250 14.43 -21.53 -18.96
N SER A 251 15.17 -21.88 -20.01
CA SER A 251 16.21 -22.90 -20.01
C SER A 251 17.22 -22.63 -18.89
N ALA A 252 17.47 -23.65 -18.07
CA ALA A 252 18.40 -23.60 -16.95
C ALA A 252 19.83 -23.39 -17.46
N GLY A 253 20.43 -22.26 -17.10
CA GLY A 253 21.88 -22.04 -17.13
C GLY A 253 22.48 -22.32 -15.75
N PRO A 254 23.73 -22.81 -15.66
CA PRO A 254 24.23 -23.46 -14.45
C PRO A 254 24.92 -22.47 -13.51
N THR A 255 24.19 -21.52 -12.91
CA THR A 255 24.66 -20.81 -11.71
C THR A 255 23.50 -20.17 -10.94
N GLY A 256 23.19 -20.72 -9.76
CA GLY A 256 22.66 -19.98 -8.59
C GLY A 256 21.27 -19.34 -8.69
N ASN A 257 20.25 -20.08 -8.23
CA ASN A 257 18.88 -19.61 -7.98
C ASN A 257 18.80 -18.51 -6.89
N HIS A 258 18.13 -17.39 -7.17
CA HIS A 258 17.40 -16.63 -6.15
C HIS A 258 16.13 -15.96 -6.73
N PRO A 259 14.93 -16.23 -6.19
CA PRO A 259 13.67 -15.64 -6.65
C PRO A 259 13.44 -14.26 -6.00
N LEU A 260 14.03 -13.20 -6.55
CA LEU A 260 14.04 -11.87 -5.90
C LEU A 260 12.93 -10.89 -6.34
N LEU A 261 12.23 -11.10 -7.47
CA LEU A 261 11.32 -10.07 -7.98
C LEU A 261 9.93 -9.99 -7.30
N PRO A 262 9.21 -11.11 -7.02
CA PRO A 262 7.90 -11.02 -6.36
C PRO A 262 8.01 -10.64 -4.87
N ALA A 263 9.15 -10.92 -4.24
CA ALA A 263 9.42 -10.65 -2.84
C ALA A 263 9.57 -9.14 -2.57
N VAL A 264 10.13 -8.37 -3.50
CA VAL A 264 10.45 -6.94 -3.29
C VAL A 264 9.19 -6.07 -3.22
N HIS A 265 8.17 -6.33 -4.05
CA HIS A 265 6.91 -5.57 -4.01
C HIS A 265 6.11 -5.87 -2.74
N ASN A 266 6.03 -7.15 -2.35
CA ASN A 266 5.40 -7.53 -1.08
C ASN A 266 6.21 -7.07 0.14
N LEU A 267 7.54 -6.98 0.08
CA LEU A 267 8.35 -6.45 1.18
C LEU A 267 8.23 -4.93 1.33
N LEU A 268 8.09 -4.18 0.24
CA LEU A 268 7.80 -2.74 0.29
C LEU A 268 6.41 -2.46 0.88
N CYS A 269 5.46 -3.39 0.68
CA CYS A 269 4.13 -3.37 1.31
C CYS A 269 4.15 -3.91 2.76
N SER A 270 5.08 -4.82 3.08
CA SER A 270 5.22 -5.51 4.38
C SER A 270 5.79 -4.66 5.52
N GLN A 271 5.95 -3.34 5.34
CA GLN A 271 6.45 -2.44 6.39
C GLN A 271 5.59 -2.43 7.67
N GLU A 272 4.40 -3.06 7.72
CA GLU A 272 3.59 -3.12 8.95
C GLU A 272 3.02 -4.48 9.39
N GLU A 273 3.55 -5.60 8.89
CA GLU A 273 3.33 -6.86 9.62
C GLU A 273 4.43 -7.06 10.67
N LYS A 274 4.13 -6.59 11.90
CA LYS A 274 4.51 -7.12 13.24
C LYS A 274 4.96 -6.02 14.22
N VAL A 275 4.04 -5.55 15.05
CA VAL A 275 4.19 -5.53 16.52
C VAL A 275 2.80 -5.66 17.17
N VAL A 276 2.41 -6.88 17.52
CA VAL A 276 1.53 -7.12 18.67
C VAL A 276 2.35 -7.91 19.67
N GLY A 277 2.89 -7.22 20.67
CA GLY A 277 3.60 -7.77 21.80
C GLY A 277 2.92 -7.29 23.08
N LYS A 278 2.38 -8.26 23.82
CA LYS A 278 1.67 -8.13 25.11
C LYS A 278 2.36 -7.19 26.10
N HIS A 279 1.56 -6.40 26.82
CA HIS A 279 1.49 -6.47 28.29
C HIS A 279 0.04 -6.29 28.72
#